data_AF-A0A377ANN5-F1
#
_entry.id   AF-A0A377ANN5-F1
#
_cell.length_a   1.000
_cell.length_b   1.000
_cell.length_c   1.000
_cell.angle_alpha   90.00
_cell.angle_beta   90.00
_cell.angle_gamma   90.00
#
_symmetry.space_group_name_H-M   'P 1'
#
loop_
_entity.id
_entity.type
_entity.pdbx_description
1 polymer ?
#
loop_
_entity_poly.entity_id
_entity_poly.type
_entity_poly.pdbx_seq_one_letter_code
_entity_poly.pdbx_strand_id
1 'polypeptide(L)'
;MKRGKLTPPQISTLMRISDKLAGINAARFHDWQPDFTPENARQAILAFKGDVYTGLQAETFSEDDFDFAQQHLRMLSGLYGVLRPLDLMQPYRLEMGIRLENARGKDLYQFWGDIITNKLNEALAAQGDNVVINLASDEYFKSVSRRN
;
A
#
# COMPACT_ATOMS: atom_id res chain seq x y z
N MET A 1 6.88 9.74 -8.80
CA MET A 1 5.66 9.72 -9.65
C MET A 1 4.93 11.06 -9.47
N LYS A 2 4.61 11.81 -10.54
CA LYS A 2 3.87 13.09 -10.41
C LYS A 2 2.37 12.77 -10.26
N ARG A 3 1.87 12.84 -9.03
CA ARG A 3 0.55 12.31 -8.61
C ARG A 3 -0.67 13.08 -9.14
N GLY A 4 -0.51 14.28 -9.69
CA GLY A 4 -1.64 15.13 -10.15
C GLY A 4 -1.77 15.35 -11.66
N LYS A 5 -1.26 14.45 -12.52
CA LYS A 5 -1.31 14.65 -13.98
C LYS A 5 -2.49 14.01 -14.70
N LEU A 6 -3.18 13.05 -14.08
CA LEU A 6 -4.26 12.32 -14.73
C LEU A 6 -5.59 13.02 -14.50
N THR A 7 -6.34 13.25 -15.57
CA THR A 7 -7.72 13.76 -15.47
C THR A 7 -8.66 12.66 -14.96
N PRO A 8 -9.82 13.00 -14.37
CA PRO A 8 -10.78 11.99 -13.92
C PRO A 8 -11.17 10.97 -15.01
N PRO A 9 -11.40 11.35 -16.29
CA PRO A 9 -11.64 10.37 -17.36
C PRO A 9 -10.47 9.41 -17.62
N GLN A 10 -9.22 9.90 -17.53
CA GLN A 10 -8.02 9.06 -17.65
C GLN A 10 -7.91 8.09 -16.49
N ILE A 11 -8.21 8.54 -15.26
CA ILE A 11 -8.22 7.68 -14.06
C ILE A 11 -9.30 6.60 -14.16
N SER A 12 -10.51 6.98 -14.59
CA SER A 12 -11.65 6.06 -14.81
C SER A 12 -11.24 4.91 -15.73
N THR A 13 -10.66 5.25 -16.89
CA THR A 13 -10.18 4.27 -17.88
C THR A 13 -9.00 3.43 -17.36
N LEU A 14 -8.00 4.07 -16.77
CA LEU A 14 -6.78 3.42 -16.29
C LEU A 14 -7.06 2.41 -15.16
N MET A 15 -7.93 2.80 -14.23
CA MET A 15 -8.23 2.02 -13.02
C MET A 15 -9.49 1.16 -13.17
N ARG A 16 -10.21 1.27 -14.29
CA ARG A 16 -11.48 0.56 -14.56
C ARG A 16 -12.50 0.78 -13.45
N ILE A 17 -12.71 2.04 -13.09
CA ILE A 17 -13.66 2.46 -12.05
C ILE A 17 -14.69 3.43 -12.63
N SER A 18 -15.80 3.66 -11.92
CA SER A 18 -16.80 4.64 -12.34
C SER A 18 -16.26 6.07 -12.31
N ASP A 19 -16.85 6.96 -13.10
CA ASP A 19 -16.44 8.37 -13.16
C ASP A 19 -16.54 9.07 -11.79
N LYS A 20 -17.55 8.70 -10.99
CA LYS A 20 -17.67 9.17 -9.60
C LYS A 20 -16.46 8.78 -8.77
N LEU A 21 -16.04 7.51 -8.83
CA LEU A 21 -14.86 7.03 -8.10
C LEU A 21 -13.57 7.64 -8.65
N ALA A 22 -13.49 7.86 -9.95
CA ALA A 22 -12.35 8.51 -10.59
C ALA A 22 -12.20 9.97 -10.14
N GLY A 23 -13.31 10.72 -10.03
CA GLY A 23 -13.31 12.07 -9.48
C GLY A 23 -12.83 12.11 -8.03
N ILE A 24 -13.31 11.19 -7.18
CA ILE A 24 -12.85 11.05 -5.79
C ILE A 24 -11.35 10.76 -5.75
N ASN A 25 -10.85 9.85 -6.59
CA ASN A 25 -9.43 9.50 -6.59
C ASN A 25 -8.54 10.63 -7.14
N ALA A 26 -9.04 11.39 -8.12
CA ALA A 26 -8.35 12.60 -8.61
C ALA A 26 -8.17 13.63 -7.49
N ALA A 27 -9.24 13.88 -6.72
CA ALA A 27 -9.19 14.78 -5.56
C ALA A 27 -8.20 14.26 -4.51
N ARG A 28 -8.28 12.97 -4.14
CA ARG A 28 -7.32 12.34 -3.21
C ARG A 28 -5.86 12.53 -3.63
N PHE A 29 -5.55 12.38 -4.92
CA PHE A 29 -4.19 12.59 -5.40
C PHE A 29 -3.76 14.06 -5.43
N HIS A 30 -4.71 14.98 -5.61
CA HIS A 30 -4.48 16.42 -5.55
C HIS A 30 -4.22 16.88 -4.11
N ASP A 31 -5.04 16.39 -3.17
CA ASP A 31 -5.00 16.74 -1.75
C ASP A 31 -3.86 16.03 -1.00
N TRP A 32 -3.27 14.99 -1.61
CA TRP A 32 -2.21 14.21 -0.98
C TRP A 32 -0.98 15.08 -0.68
N GLN A 33 -0.48 14.98 0.54
CA GLN A 33 0.71 15.69 0.98
C GLN A 33 1.48 14.86 2.03
N PRO A 34 2.82 14.99 2.15
CA PRO A 34 3.65 14.04 2.90
C PRO A 34 3.68 14.22 4.44
N ASP A 35 3.18 15.34 4.97
CA ASP A 35 3.13 15.67 6.40
C ASP A 35 1.90 15.03 7.07
N PHE A 36 2.03 13.74 7.42
CA PHE A 36 0.93 12.96 7.95
C PHE A 36 0.72 13.22 9.44
N THR A 37 -0.53 13.54 9.77
CA THR A 37 -0.99 13.72 11.15
C THR A 37 -2.30 12.95 11.36
N PRO A 38 -2.69 12.64 12.62
CA PRO A 38 -3.97 11.98 12.89
C PRO A 38 -5.21 12.74 12.35
N GLU A 39 -5.09 14.05 12.10
CA GLU A 39 -6.17 14.87 11.53
C GLU A 39 -6.36 14.63 10.03
N ASN A 40 -5.30 14.23 9.31
CA ASN A 40 -5.32 14.06 7.86
C ASN A 40 -5.07 12.62 7.38
N ALA A 41 -4.63 11.74 8.27
CA ALA A 41 -4.25 10.37 7.96
C ALA A 41 -4.71 9.40 9.05
N ARG A 42 -4.68 8.11 8.73
CA ARG A 42 -5.05 7.03 9.68
C ARG A 42 -4.07 5.88 9.57
N GLN A 43 -3.86 5.15 10.67
CA GLN A 43 -3.05 3.93 10.70
C GLN A 43 -3.54 2.95 9.63
N ALA A 44 -2.62 2.38 8.87
CA ALA A 44 -2.93 1.55 7.71
C ALA A 44 -3.83 0.35 8.05
N ILE A 45 -3.57 -0.35 9.17
CA ILE A 45 -4.38 -1.50 9.60
C ILE A 45 -5.84 -1.13 9.92
N LEU A 46 -6.08 0.12 10.32
CA LEU A 46 -7.41 0.64 10.66
C LEU A 46 -8.09 1.34 9.47
N ALA A 47 -7.30 1.79 8.50
CA ALA A 47 -7.75 2.55 7.33
C ALA A 47 -8.22 1.63 6.19
N PHE A 48 -7.53 0.52 5.96
CA PHE A 48 -7.93 -0.42 4.92
C PHE A 48 -9.25 -1.13 5.25
N LYS A 49 -10.00 -1.45 4.20
CA LYS A 49 -11.32 -2.11 4.27
C LYS A 49 -11.41 -3.15 3.17
N GLY A 50 -12.12 -4.24 3.42
CA GLY A 50 -12.30 -5.38 2.52
C GLY A 50 -12.21 -6.71 3.28
N ASP A 51 -12.55 -7.82 2.63
CA ASP A 51 -12.74 -9.13 3.27
C ASP A 51 -11.56 -9.59 4.14
N VAL A 52 -10.32 -9.34 3.68
CA VAL A 52 -9.10 -9.64 4.46
C VAL A 52 -9.08 -8.88 5.79
N TYR A 53 -9.41 -7.59 5.77
CA TYR A 53 -9.39 -6.73 6.96
C TYR A 53 -10.62 -6.97 7.84
N THR A 54 -11.75 -7.35 7.25
CA THR A 54 -12.92 -7.84 7.99
C THR A 54 -12.62 -9.13 8.73
N GLY A 55 -11.82 -10.03 8.15
CA GLY A 55 -11.34 -11.23 8.84
C GLY A 55 -10.28 -10.95 9.90
N LEU A 56 -9.44 -9.93 9.69
CA LEU A 56 -8.40 -9.52 10.65
C LEU A 56 -8.99 -8.87 11.92
N GLN A 57 -10.12 -8.16 11.81
CA GLN A 57 -10.83 -7.53 12.92
C GLN A 57 -9.94 -6.67 13.82
N ALA A 58 -9.07 -5.84 13.22
CA ALA A 58 -8.11 -5.03 13.97
C ALA A 58 -8.77 -4.05 14.95
N GLU A 59 -10.05 -3.72 14.79
CA GLU A 59 -10.82 -2.93 15.76
C GLU A 59 -10.99 -3.61 17.13
N THR A 60 -10.75 -4.92 17.24
CA THR A 60 -10.83 -5.65 18.51
C THR A 60 -9.46 -5.96 19.11
N PHE A 61 -8.37 -5.48 18.50
CA PHE A 61 -7.01 -5.69 19.01
C PHE A 61 -6.79 -4.94 20.32
N SER A 62 -6.07 -5.59 21.22
CA SER A 62 -5.42 -4.92 22.35
C SER A 62 -4.17 -4.16 21.90
N GLU A 63 -3.59 -3.32 22.77
CA GLU A 63 -2.31 -2.65 22.49
C GLU A 63 -1.19 -3.67 22.23
N ASP A 64 -1.14 -4.78 22.99
CA ASP A 64 -0.17 -5.86 22.79
C ASP A 64 -0.34 -6.54 21.42
N ASP A 65 -1.59 -6.71 20.94
CA ASP A 65 -1.86 -7.22 19.60
C ASP A 65 -1.38 -6.24 18.51
N PHE A 66 -1.54 -4.93 18.74
CA PHE A 66 -1.00 -3.92 17.84
C PHE A 66 0.52 -3.90 17.81
N ASP A 67 1.18 -4.04 18.96
CA ASP A 67 2.64 -4.13 19.05
C ASP A 67 3.16 -5.38 18.32
N PHE A 68 2.52 -6.53 18.54
CA PHE A 68 2.83 -7.76 17.82
C PHE A 68 2.65 -7.60 16.30
N ALA A 69 1.51 -7.05 15.87
CA ALA A 69 1.26 -6.78 14.46
C ALA A 69 2.30 -5.79 13.89
N GLN A 70 2.63 -4.73 14.63
CA GLN A 70 3.59 -3.72 14.20
C GLN A 70 4.97 -4.33 13.93
N GLN A 71 5.36 -5.35 14.70
CA GLN A 71 6.59 -6.10 14.47
C GLN A 71 6.47 -7.05 13.27
N HIS A 72 5.41 -7.86 13.19
CA HIS A 72 5.36 -9.05 12.33
C HIS A 72 4.49 -8.94 11.06
N LEU A 73 3.60 -7.95 10.97
CA LEU A 73 2.70 -7.77 9.83
C LEU A 73 3.21 -6.65 8.91
N ARG A 74 3.14 -6.87 7.59
CA ARG A 74 3.41 -5.85 6.57
C ARG A 74 2.31 -5.87 5.52
N MET A 75 1.84 -4.70 5.12
CA MET A 75 0.87 -4.54 4.03
C MET A 75 1.57 -3.99 2.79
N LEU A 76 1.42 -4.69 1.66
CA LEU A 76 1.93 -4.22 0.38
C LEU A 76 0.97 -3.17 -0.21
N SER A 77 1.53 -2.12 -0.80
CA SER A 77 0.78 -0.96 -1.28
C SER A 77 1.36 -0.46 -2.61
N GLY A 78 0.50 -0.23 -3.61
CA GLY A 78 0.94 0.38 -4.86
C GLY A 78 1.51 1.79 -4.70
N LEU A 79 1.02 2.56 -3.73
CA LEU A 79 1.46 3.94 -3.47
C LEU A 79 2.59 4.03 -2.44
N TYR A 80 2.50 3.26 -1.36
CA TYR A 80 3.42 3.33 -0.22
C TYR A 80 4.49 2.24 -0.23
N GLY A 81 4.38 1.25 -1.11
CA GLY A 81 5.30 0.11 -1.18
C GLY A 81 5.04 -0.88 -0.07
N VAL A 82 5.58 -0.60 1.12
CA VAL A 82 5.41 -1.42 2.33
C VAL A 82 4.94 -0.52 3.47
N LEU A 83 3.83 -0.89 4.10
CA LEU A 83 3.31 -0.24 5.30
C LEU A 83 3.40 -1.18 6.50
N ARG A 84 3.78 -0.63 7.65
CA ARG A 84 3.53 -1.26 8.96
C ARG A 84 2.11 -0.94 9.43
N PRO A 85 1.49 -1.78 10.28
CA PRO A 85 0.15 -1.57 10.81
C PRO A 85 -0.17 -0.16 11.28
N LEU A 86 0.73 0.46 12.05
CA LEU A 86 0.53 1.77 12.65
C LEU A 86 1.10 2.93 11.82
N ASP A 87 1.64 2.67 10.63
CA ASP A 87 2.05 3.75 9.73
C ASP A 87 0.81 4.55 9.31
N LEU A 88 0.86 5.87 9.46
CA LEU A 88 -0.17 6.77 8.97
C LEU A 88 -0.19 6.76 7.45
N MET A 89 -1.39 6.72 6.87
CA MET A 89 -1.60 6.85 5.45
C MET A 89 -2.79 7.75 5.13
N GLN A 90 -2.64 8.56 4.09
CA GLN A 90 -3.73 9.29 3.47
C GLN A 90 -4.50 8.40 2.47
N PRO A 91 -5.80 8.65 2.27
CA PRO A 91 -6.64 7.85 1.40
C PRO A 91 -6.16 7.93 -0.05
N TYR A 92 -6.10 6.78 -0.72
CA TYR A 92 -5.74 6.67 -2.13
C TYR A 92 -6.43 5.46 -2.76
N ARG A 93 -6.42 5.37 -4.09
CA ARG A 93 -6.65 4.13 -4.81
C ARG A 93 -5.60 4.00 -5.91
N LEU A 94 -4.70 3.03 -5.73
CA LEU A 94 -3.63 2.72 -6.67
C LEU A 94 -3.22 1.26 -6.45
N GLU A 95 -3.89 0.35 -7.16
CA GLU A 95 -3.60 -1.09 -7.12
C GLU A 95 -2.23 -1.39 -7.74
N MET A 96 -1.53 -2.40 -7.22
CA MET A 96 -0.18 -2.76 -7.65
C MET A 96 -0.12 -3.16 -9.14
N GLY A 97 -1.18 -3.77 -9.67
CA GLY A 97 -1.28 -4.22 -11.06
C GLY A 97 -1.51 -3.11 -12.09
N ILE A 98 -1.68 -1.85 -11.67
CA ILE A 98 -1.93 -0.75 -12.61
C ILE A 98 -0.69 -0.51 -13.50
N ARG A 99 -0.93 -0.41 -14.81
CA ARG A 99 0.06 0.00 -15.81
C ARG A 99 0.19 1.52 -15.85
N LEU A 100 0.93 2.07 -14.90
CA LEU A 100 1.17 3.50 -14.82
C LEU A 100 2.61 3.81 -15.18
N GLU A 101 2.80 4.46 -16.33
CA GLU A 101 4.11 4.90 -16.78
C GLU A 101 4.72 5.92 -15.80
N ASN A 102 5.99 5.73 -15.52
CA ASN A 102 6.74 6.49 -14.56
C ASN A 102 8.23 6.52 -14.94
N ALA A 103 9.03 7.30 -14.22
CA ALA A 103 10.46 7.48 -14.56
C ALA A 103 11.31 6.20 -14.51
N ARG A 104 10.78 5.11 -13.95
CA ARG A 104 11.49 3.82 -13.80
C ARG A 104 10.88 2.70 -14.64
N GLY A 105 9.81 2.96 -15.40
CA GLY A 105 9.18 1.94 -16.24
C GLY A 105 7.71 2.19 -16.56
N LYS A 106 7.07 1.17 -17.12
CA LYS A 106 5.69 1.21 -17.63
C LYS A 106 4.62 0.83 -16.60
N ASP A 107 5.03 0.32 -15.45
CA ASP A 107 4.14 -0.14 -14.38
C ASP A 107 4.77 0.03 -12.98
N LEU A 108 4.00 -0.30 -11.95
CA LEU A 108 4.43 -0.16 -10.56
C LEU A 108 5.43 -1.25 -10.13
N TYR A 109 5.45 -2.41 -10.78
CA TYR A 109 6.46 -3.45 -10.50
C TYR A 109 7.85 -2.94 -10.86
N GLN A 110 8.01 -2.31 -12.03
CA GLN A 110 9.26 -1.67 -12.42
C GLN A 110 9.60 -0.45 -11.56
N PHE A 111 8.59 0.31 -11.14
CA PHE A 111 8.80 1.46 -10.26
C PHE A 111 9.40 1.07 -8.91
N TRP A 112 8.85 0.02 -8.30
CA TRP A 112 9.28 -0.48 -7.00
C TRP A 112 10.55 -1.32 -7.10
N GLY A 113 10.73 -2.12 -8.15
CA GLY A 113 11.91 -2.98 -8.32
C GLY A 113 12.20 -3.77 -7.04
N ASP A 114 13.44 -3.72 -6.56
CA ASP A 114 13.84 -4.40 -5.32
C ASP A 114 13.53 -3.63 -4.03
N ILE A 115 12.96 -2.41 -4.08
CA ILE A 115 12.75 -1.54 -2.90
C ILE A 115 11.85 -2.22 -1.87
N ILE A 116 10.74 -2.81 -2.32
CA ILE A 116 9.80 -3.53 -1.45
C ILE A 116 10.50 -4.72 -0.78
N THR A 117 11.24 -5.50 -1.57
CA THR A 117 11.97 -6.69 -1.08
C THR A 117 13.03 -6.31 -0.05
N ASN A 118 13.83 -5.28 -0.35
CA ASN A 118 14.85 -4.79 0.58
C ASN A 118 14.21 -4.31 1.89
N LYS A 119 13.05 -3.64 1.82
CA LYS A 119 12.36 -3.17 3.03
C LYS A 119 11.82 -4.31 3.89
N LEU A 120 11.36 -5.39 3.26
CA LEU A 120 10.95 -6.60 3.98
C LEU A 120 12.17 -7.30 4.61
N ASN A 121 13.30 -7.38 3.91
CA ASN A 121 14.53 -7.97 4.45
C ASN A 121 15.07 -7.19 5.65
N GLU A 122 14.99 -5.85 5.64
CA GLU A 122 15.33 -5.03 6.81
C GLU A 122 14.46 -5.39 8.02
N ALA A 123 13.16 -5.60 7.82
CA ALA A 123 12.24 -5.98 8.89
C ALA A 123 12.54 -7.39 9.42
N LEU A 124 12.83 -8.36 8.55
CA LEU A 124 13.22 -9.72 8.94
C LEU A 124 14.52 -9.73 9.75
N ALA A 125 15.53 -9.00 9.30
CA ALA A 125 16.81 -8.92 9.98
C ALA A 125 16.68 -8.30 11.39
N ALA A 126 15.81 -7.30 11.56
CA ALA A 126 15.60 -6.64 12.84
C ALA A 126 14.94 -7.55 13.90
N GLN A 127 14.11 -8.52 13.48
CA GLN A 127 13.49 -9.50 14.38
C GLN A 127 14.35 -10.76 14.59
N GLY A 128 15.34 -11.00 13.73
CA GLY A 128 16.16 -12.22 13.76
C GLY A 128 15.46 -13.44 13.14
N ASP A 129 14.37 -13.23 12.40
CA ASP A 129 13.63 -14.28 11.71
C ASP A 129 14.02 -14.35 10.23
N ASN A 130 13.78 -15.52 9.62
CA ASN A 130 14.06 -15.76 8.20
C ASN A 130 12.83 -16.31 7.44
N VAL A 131 11.64 -16.25 8.04
CA VAL A 131 10.41 -16.80 7.46
C VAL A 131 9.46 -15.67 7.10
N VAL A 132 8.93 -15.72 5.87
CA VAL A 132 7.85 -14.84 5.40
C VAL A 132 6.61 -15.69 5.16
N ILE A 133 5.52 -15.37 5.86
CA ILE A 133 4.21 -15.95 5.58
C ILE A 133 3.50 -15.05 4.56
N ASN A 134 3.38 -15.53 3.32
CA ASN A 134 2.67 -14.80 2.28
C ASN A 134 1.16 -15.05 2.34
N LEU A 135 0.41 -14.05 2.80
CA LEU A 135 -1.06 -14.00 2.74
C LEU A 135 -1.56 -12.92 1.76
N ALA A 136 -0.67 -12.32 0.98
CA ALA A 136 -1.03 -11.35 -0.04
C ALA A 136 -1.52 -12.06 -1.32
N SER A 137 -2.38 -11.39 -2.09
CA SER A 137 -2.72 -11.86 -3.42
C SER A 137 -1.49 -11.88 -4.33
N ASP A 138 -1.54 -12.69 -5.39
CA ASP A 138 -0.45 -12.78 -6.38
C ASP A 138 -0.13 -11.42 -7.02
N GLU A 139 -1.13 -10.56 -7.18
CA GLU A 139 -0.94 -9.19 -7.70
C GLU A 139 0.04 -8.39 -6.83
N TYR A 140 -0.18 -8.40 -5.52
CA TYR A 140 0.69 -7.67 -4.60
C TYR A 140 2.01 -8.40 -4.40
N PHE A 141 1.99 -9.73 -4.23
CA PHE A 141 3.20 -10.50 -3.96
C PHE A 141 4.18 -10.53 -5.14
N LYS A 142 3.71 -10.32 -6.38
CA LYS A 142 4.58 -10.13 -7.55
C LYS A 142 5.53 -8.93 -7.43
N SER A 143 5.24 -7.97 -6.56
CA SER A 143 6.16 -6.86 -6.24
C SER A 143 7.32 -7.25 -5.32
N VAL A 144 7.31 -8.48 -4.78
CA VAL A 144 8.37 -9.05 -3.95
C VAL A 144 9.23 -9.98 -4.81
N SER A 145 10.51 -9.64 -4.90
CA SER A 145 11.52 -10.38 -5.65
C SER A 145 11.99 -11.56 -4.82
N ARG A 146 11.68 -12.77 -5.27
CA ARG A 146 12.29 -13.99 -4.73
C ARG A 146 13.64 -14.15 -5.41
N ARG A 147 14.68 -13.54 -4.86
CA ARG A 147 16.04 -13.87 -5.29
C ARG A 147 16.36 -15.26 -4.73
N ASN A 148 16.53 -16.22 -5.64
CA ASN A 148 17.15 -17.52 -5.33
C ASN A 148 18.62 -17.34 -4.98
#